data_AF-A8UZS5-F1
#
_entry.id   AF-A8UZS5-F1
#
_cell.length_a   1.000
_cell.length_b   1.000
_cell.length_c   1.000
_cell.angle_alpha   90.00
_cell.angle_beta   90.00
_cell.angle_gamma   90.00
#
_symmetry.space_group_name_H-M   'P 1'
#
loop_
_entity.id
_entity.type
_entity.pdbx_description
1 polymer ?
#
loop_
_entity_poly.entity_id
_entity_poly.type
_entity_poly.pdbx_seq_one_letter_code
_entity_poly.pdbx_strand_id
1 'polypeptide(L)'
;MKAFENVDVILTPTTPDIAFKIGEKSNDPIQMYLSDIFTVSINMATVPAISIPCGFKNGLPIGMQLIAKPFNEEILFTVGHYYERLNDFYKRFPNG
;
A
#
# COMPACT_ATOMS: atom_id res chain seq x y z
N MET A 1 16.02 0.56 10.20
CA MET A 1 16.27 1.82 10.94
C MET A 1 17.07 2.83 10.15
N LYS A 2 18.26 2.52 9.60
CA LYS A 2 19.10 3.50 8.85
C LYS A 2 18.37 4.36 7.82
N ALA A 3 17.44 3.78 7.04
CA ALA A 3 16.67 4.55 6.06
C ALA A 3 15.91 5.73 6.69
N PHE A 4 15.34 5.52 7.88
CA PHE A 4 14.59 6.51 8.65
C PHE A 4 15.46 7.58 9.34
N GLU A 5 16.78 7.55 9.18
CA GLU A 5 17.65 8.64 9.66
C GLU A 5 17.50 9.89 8.81
N ASN A 6 17.17 9.73 7.53
CA ASN A 6 17.09 10.83 6.56
C ASN A 6 15.66 11.12 6.08
N VAL A 7 14.69 10.27 6.44
CA VAL A 7 13.28 10.42 6.04
C VAL A 7 12.35 10.08 7.18
N ASP A 8 11.18 10.72 7.20
CA ASP A 8 10.13 10.46 8.17
C ASP A 8 9.16 9.36 7.73
N VAL A 9 8.96 9.23 6.41
CA VAL A 9 8.05 8.26 5.79
C VAL A 9 8.70 7.64 4.55
N ILE A 10 8.50 6.35 4.35
CA ILE A 10 8.87 5.62 3.13
C ILE A 10 7.59 5.31 2.35
N LEU A 11 7.63 5.50 1.03
CA LEU A 11 6.51 5.24 0.12
C LEU A 11 6.84 4.08 -0.80
N THR A 12 5.92 3.11 -0.92
CA THR A 12 5.98 2.02 -1.90
C THR A 12 4.59 1.78 -2.50
N PRO A 13 4.46 1.04 -3.62
CA PRO A 13 3.20 0.39 -3.94
C PRO A 13 2.79 -0.58 -2.82
N THR A 14 1.50 -0.74 -2.57
CA THR A 14 1.01 -1.76 -1.63
C THR A 14 1.11 -3.17 -2.24
N THR A 15 0.78 -3.29 -3.52
CA THR A 15 0.86 -4.53 -4.31
C THR A 15 1.64 -4.28 -5.60
N PRO A 16 2.26 -5.32 -6.19
CA PRO A 16 3.05 -5.18 -7.41
C PRO A 16 2.21 -4.90 -8.67
N ASP A 17 0.93 -5.30 -8.68
CA ASP A 17 -0.02 -4.98 -9.75
C ASP A 17 -1.44 -4.85 -9.20
N ILE A 18 -2.39 -4.52 -10.08
CA ILE A 18 -3.84 -4.52 -9.80
C ILE A 18 -4.37 -5.91 -9.45
N ALA A 19 -5.60 -5.96 -8.94
CA ALA A 19 -6.28 -7.21 -8.59
C ALA A 19 -6.27 -8.21 -9.77
N PHE A 20 -5.81 -9.43 -9.48
CA PHE A 20 -5.83 -10.56 -10.42
C PHE A 20 -7.19 -11.28 -10.37
N LYS A 21 -7.51 -12.05 -11.40
CA LYS A 21 -8.77 -12.81 -11.47
C LYS A 21 -8.74 -14.04 -10.57
N ILE A 22 -9.92 -14.48 -10.14
CA ILE A 22 -10.06 -15.75 -9.40
C ILE A 22 -9.48 -16.89 -10.24
N GLY A 23 -8.61 -17.70 -9.62
CA GLY A 23 -7.94 -18.83 -10.28
C GLY A 23 -6.65 -18.47 -11.03
N GLU A 24 -6.37 -17.19 -11.27
CA GLU A 24 -5.25 -16.74 -12.12
C GLU A 24 -3.88 -17.16 -11.56
N LYS A 25 -3.74 -17.15 -10.22
CA LYS A 25 -2.50 -17.51 -9.51
C LYS A 25 -2.58 -18.86 -8.78
N SER A 26 -3.63 -19.65 -9.01
CA SER A 26 -3.87 -20.89 -8.24
C SER A 26 -2.96 -22.04 -8.63
N ASN A 27 -2.39 -22.02 -9.84
CA ASN A 27 -1.53 -23.09 -10.35
C ASN A 27 -0.04 -22.88 -10.00
N ASP A 28 0.33 -21.70 -9.49
CA ASP A 28 1.70 -21.38 -9.09
C ASP A 28 1.70 -20.66 -7.73
N PRO A 29 1.99 -21.38 -6.63
CA PRO A 29 2.06 -20.81 -5.29
C PRO A 29 3.06 -19.66 -5.16
N ILE A 30 4.12 -19.64 -5.98
CA ILE A 30 5.15 -18.58 -5.94
C ILE A 30 4.56 -17.27 -6.44
N GLN A 31 3.74 -17.30 -7.49
CA GLN A 31 3.06 -16.10 -7.99
C GLN A 31 2.11 -15.49 -6.96
N MET A 32 1.50 -16.33 -6.12
CA MET A 32 0.70 -15.85 -4.99
C MET A 32 1.57 -15.11 -3.99
N TYR A 33 2.70 -15.70 -3.56
CA TYR A 33 3.61 -15.06 -2.60
C TYR A 33 4.20 -13.74 -3.08
N LEU A 34 4.51 -13.63 -4.38
CA LEU A 34 5.00 -12.39 -4.96
C LEU A 34 4.00 -11.23 -4.85
N SER A 35 2.71 -11.49 -4.60
CA SER A 35 1.70 -10.45 -4.37
C SER A 35 1.99 -9.63 -3.11
N ASP A 36 2.65 -10.22 -2.11
CA ASP A 36 2.91 -9.62 -0.80
C ASP A 36 4.36 -9.13 -0.63
N ILE A 37 5.12 -9.04 -1.73
CA ILE A 37 6.56 -8.71 -1.70
C ILE A 37 6.86 -7.37 -0.99
N PHE A 38 5.94 -6.39 -1.09
CA PHE A 38 6.09 -5.07 -0.48
C PHE A 38 5.50 -4.96 0.93
N THR A 39 4.68 -5.92 1.36
CA THR A 39 4.01 -5.88 2.66
C THR A 39 4.76 -6.72 3.70
N VAL A 40 5.30 -7.89 3.31
CA VAL A 40 6.03 -8.80 4.22
C VAL A 40 7.21 -8.11 4.93
N SER A 41 7.94 -7.25 4.21
CA SER A 41 9.11 -6.54 4.76
C SER A 41 8.74 -5.67 5.97
N ILE A 42 7.51 -5.14 6.01
CA ILE A 42 7.00 -4.27 7.08
C ILE A 42 6.69 -5.09 8.33
N ASN A 43 6.04 -6.24 8.15
CA ASN A 43 5.76 -7.17 9.24
C ASN A 43 7.06 -7.63 9.91
N MET A 44 8.09 -7.95 9.13
CA MET A 44 9.39 -8.39 9.65
C MET A 44 10.18 -7.26 10.32
N ALA A 45 10.05 -6.03 9.84
CA ALA A 45 10.69 -4.87 10.44
C ALA A 45 9.96 -4.33 11.68
N THR A 46 8.76 -4.85 11.98
CA THR A 46 7.90 -4.41 13.10
C THR A 46 7.66 -2.90 13.06
N VAL A 47 7.34 -2.38 11.87
CA VAL A 47 7.07 -0.95 11.65
C VAL A 47 5.62 -0.74 11.22
N PRO A 48 5.00 0.39 11.56
CA PRO A 48 3.65 0.70 11.12
C PRO A 48 3.62 1.08 9.63
N ALA A 49 2.54 0.71 8.96
CA ALA A 49 2.26 1.13 7.59
C ALA A 49 0.75 1.28 7.34
N ILE A 50 0.39 2.11 6.36
CA ILE A 50 -0.98 2.32 5.89
C ILE A 50 -1.03 2.22 4.36
N SER A 51 -2.09 1.62 3.82
CA SER A 51 -2.38 1.62 2.38
C SER A 51 -3.49 2.59 2.06
N ILE A 52 -3.28 3.47 1.08
CA ILE A 52 -4.17 4.55 0.68
C ILE A 52 -4.45 4.46 -0.82
N PRO A 53 -5.71 4.59 -1.28
CA PRO A 53 -6.02 4.59 -2.71
C PRO A 53 -5.30 5.73 -3.44
N CYS A 54 -4.52 5.40 -4.47
CA CYS A 54 -3.73 6.39 -5.22
C CYS A 54 -4.05 6.46 -6.71
N GLY A 55 -4.98 5.63 -7.20
CA GLY A 55 -5.39 5.67 -8.59
C GLY A 55 -6.16 4.43 -9.02
N PHE A 56 -6.34 4.32 -10.34
CA PHE A 56 -7.01 3.20 -10.98
C PHE A 56 -6.26 2.79 -12.25
N LYS A 57 -6.17 1.48 -12.49
CA LYS A 57 -5.69 0.91 -13.76
C LYS A 57 -6.72 -0.13 -14.20
N ASN A 58 -7.18 -0.04 -15.44
CA ASN A 58 -8.23 -0.91 -15.99
C ASN A 58 -9.52 -0.97 -15.13
N GLY A 59 -9.88 0.14 -14.49
CA GLY A 59 -11.05 0.23 -13.60
C GLY A 59 -10.84 -0.38 -12.21
N LEU A 60 -9.67 -0.96 -11.92
CA LEU A 60 -9.33 -1.55 -10.62
C LEU A 60 -8.50 -0.56 -9.78
N PRO A 61 -8.72 -0.50 -8.45
CA PRO A 61 -8.00 0.42 -7.58
C PRO A 61 -6.52 0.05 -7.42
N ILE A 62 -5.68 1.07 -7.25
CA ILE A 62 -4.26 0.96 -6.92
C ILE A 62 -4.04 1.51 -5.51
N GLY A 63 -3.27 0.79 -4.70
CA GLY A 63 -2.87 1.20 -3.36
C GLY A 63 -1.44 1.74 -3.31
N MET A 64 -1.26 2.85 -2.61
CA MET A 64 0.02 3.39 -2.18
C MET A 64 0.21 3.09 -0.70
N GLN A 65 1.37 2.54 -0.34
CA GLN A 65 1.75 2.19 1.02
C GLN A 65 2.71 3.24 1.59
N LEU A 66 2.37 3.77 2.76
CA LEU A 66 3.22 4.67 3.55
C LEU A 66 3.70 3.91 4.79
N ILE A 67 4.99 4.03 5.12
CA ILE A 67 5.65 3.29 6.20
C ILE A 67 6.37 4.29 7.10
N ALA A 68 6.21 4.17 8.42
CA ALA A 68 6.82 5.07 9.40
C ALA A 68 7.69 4.33 10.42
N LYS A 69 8.37 5.07 11.30
CA LYS A 69 9.08 4.50 12.45
C LYS A 69 8.10 3.87 13.45
N PRO A 70 8.53 2.90 14.29
CA PRO A 70 7.70 2.37 15.36
C PRO A 70 7.11 3.47 16.24
N PHE A 71 5.84 3.34 16.63
CA PHE A 71 5.10 4.29 17.47
C PHE A 71 4.91 5.70 16.87
N ASN A 72 5.07 5.84 15.55
CA ASN A 72 4.85 7.09 14.84
C ASN A 72 3.71 6.97 13.81
N GLU A 73 2.59 6.36 14.20
CA GLU A 73 1.42 6.16 13.32
C GLU A 73 0.74 7.49 12.96
N GLU A 74 0.86 8.52 13.81
CA GLU A 74 0.27 9.84 13.57
C GLU A 74 0.70 10.45 12.23
N ILE A 75 1.97 10.30 11.86
CA ILE A 75 2.48 10.84 10.60
C ILE A 75 1.84 10.16 9.39
N LEU A 76 1.50 8.87 9.50
CA LEU A 76 0.85 8.12 8.44
C LEU A 76 -0.55 8.66 8.18
N PHE A 77 -1.32 8.93 9.25
CA PHE A 77 -2.63 9.55 9.13
C PHE A 77 -2.56 10.99 8.64
N THR A 78 -1.56 11.76 9.08
CA THR A 78 -1.38 13.16 8.66
C THR A 78 -1.09 13.25 7.16
N VAL A 79 -0.10 12.49 6.68
CA VAL A 79 0.25 12.45 5.25
C VAL A 79 -0.90 11.86 4.44
N GLY A 80 -1.52 10.79 4.93
CA GLY A 80 -2.64 10.14 4.26
C GLY A 80 -3.86 11.03 4.10
N HIS A 81 -4.26 11.72 5.15
CA HIS A 81 -5.36 12.68 5.13
C HIS A 81 -5.06 13.85 4.19
N TYR A 82 -3.82 14.36 4.18
CA TYR A 82 -3.43 15.41 3.25
C TYR A 82 -3.53 14.92 1.79
N TYR A 83 -3.04 13.71 1.50
CA TYR A 83 -3.13 13.11 0.16
C TYR A 83 -4.60 12.91 -0.29
N GLU A 84 -5.46 12.46 0.62
CA GLU A 84 -6.89 12.28 0.39
C GLU A 84 -7.58 13.62 0.08
N ARG A 85 -7.23 14.71 0.78
CA ARG A 85 -7.81 16.04 0.47
C ARG A 85 -7.43 16.59 -0.89
N LEU A 86 -6.33 16.12 -1.46
CA LEU A 86 -5.88 16.51 -2.79
C LEU A 86 -6.49 15.66 -3.91
N ASN A 87 -7.15 14.54 -3.59
CA ASN A 87 -7.62 13.57 -4.58
C ASN A 87 -8.93 12.90 -4.16
N ASP A 88 -9.87 12.74 -5.08
CA ASP A 88 -11.17 12.15 -4.79
C ASP A 88 -11.25 10.61 -5.01
N PHE A 89 -10.12 9.90 -4.95
CA PHE A 89 -10.11 8.45 -5.20
C PHE A 89 -11.00 7.66 -4.23
N TYR A 90 -11.10 8.12 -2.99
CA TYR A 90 -11.96 7.54 -1.94
C TYR A 90 -13.46 7.70 -2.23
N LYS A 91 -13.87 8.62 -3.12
CA LYS A 91 -15.27 8.83 -3.51
C LYS A 91 -15.74 7.88 -4.62
N ARG A 92 -14.82 7.16 -5.27
CA ARG A 92 -15.17 6.20 -6.33
C ARG A 92 -15.56 4.87 -5.73
N PHE A 93 -16.86 4.69 -5.53
CA PHE A 93 -17.44 3.41 -5.15
C PHE A 93 -17.54 2.48 -6.37
N PRO A 94 -17.28 1.17 -6.20
CA PRO A 94 -17.56 0.21 -7.26
C PRO A 94 -19.06 0.21 -7.56
N ASN A 95 -19.41 0.21 -8.84
CA ASN A 95 -20.77 -0.13 -9.25
C ASN A 95 -20.91 -1.64 -9.02
N GLY A 96 -21.59 -2.02 -7.95
CA GLY A 96 -21.95 -3.41 -7.67
C GLY A 96 -22.86 -3.98 -8.75
#